data_AF-A0A4U9R0I1-F1
#
_entry.id   AF-A0A4U9R0I1-F1
#
_cell.length_a   1.000
_cell.length_b   1.000
_cell.length_c   1.000
_cell.angle_alpha   90.00
_cell.angle_beta   90.00
_cell.angle_gamma   90.00
#
_symmetry.space_group_name_H-M   'P 1'
#
loop_
_entity.id
_entity.type
_entity.pdbx_description
1 polymer ?
#
loop_
_entity_poly.entity_id
_entity_poly.type
_entity_poly.pdbx_seq_one_letter_code
_entity_poly.pdbx_strand_id
1 'polypeptide(L)' 'MDFPERLRMLRKEKELSQEKLAEKLGISRQAISKWESGQSYPYSRYGYRIHY' A
#
# COMPACT_ATOMS: atom_id res chain seq x y z
N MET A 1 2.58 -1.35 -18.23
CA MET A 1 2.47 -1.98 -16.89
C MET A 1 2.16 -0.86 -15.92
N ASP A 2 0.92 -0.81 -15.44
CA ASP A 2 0.44 0.27 -14.60
C ASP A 2 0.88 0.11 -13.14
N PHE A 3 0.92 1.22 -12.41
CA PHE A 3 1.32 1.26 -10.99
C PHE A 3 0.59 0.24 -10.10
N PRO A 4 -0.75 0.07 -10.18
CA PRO A 4 -1.49 -0.93 -9.39
C PRO A 4 -0.98 -2.36 -9.59
N GLU A 5 -0.66 -2.70 -10.83
CA GLU A 5 -0.19 -4.01 -11.23
C GLU A 5 1.23 -4.29 -10.70
N ARG A 6 2.12 -3.30 -10.84
CA ARG A 6 3.49 -3.40 -10.32
C ARG A 6 3.51 -3.53 -8.80
N LEU A 7 2.66 -2.77 -8.09
CA LEU A 7 2.54 -2.85 -6.64
C LEU A 7 2.10 -4.25 -6.19
N ARG A 8 1.08 -4.81 -6.86
CA ARG A 8 0.57 -6.14 -6.56
C ARG A 8 1.60 -7.24 -6.85
N MET A 9 2.36 -7.10 -7.93
CA MET A 9 3.45 -8.02 -8.26
C MET A 9 4.55 -8.00 -7.19
N LEU A 10 5.08 -6.82 -6.87
CA LEU A 10 6.12 -6.67 -5.85
C LEU A 10 5.65 -7.16 -4.47
N ARG A 11 4.38 -6.93 -4.12
CA ARG A 11 3.81 -7.44 -2.88
C ARG A 11 3.85 -8.97 -2.84
N LYS A 12 3.43 -9.63 -3.93
CA LYS A 12 3.43 -11.09 -4.05
C LYS A 12 4.84 -11.68 -4.10
N GLU A 13 5.77 -11.03 -4.80
CA GLU A 13 7.17 -11.43 -4.89
C GLU A 13 7.84 -11.45 -3.51
N LYS A 14 7.43 -10.53 -2.63
CA LYS A 14 7.89 -10.46 -1.23
C LYS A 14 7.04 -11.30 -0.26
N GLU A 15 6.11 -12.10 -0.76
CA GLU A 15 5.17 -12.93 0.03
C GLU A 15 4.42 -12.13 1.11
N LEU A 16 4.13 -10.85 0.82
CA LEU A 16 3.43 -9.96 1.73
C LEU A 16 1.92 -10.03 1.52
N SER A 17 1.16 -10.05 2.61
CA SER A 17 -0.27 -9.73 2.55
C SER A 17 -0.45 -8.21 2.36
N GLN A 18 -1.64 -7.77 1.93
CA GLN A 18 -1.95 -6.34 1.88
C GLN A 18 -1.83 -5.69 3.27
N GLU A 19 -2.10 -6.45 4.32
CA GLU A 19 -2.00 -6.04 5.72
C GLU A 19 -0.54 -5.83 6.14
N LYS A 20 0.33 -6.83 5.89
CA LYS A 20 1.77 -6.70 6.15
C LYS A 20 2.41 -5.56 5.36
N LEU A 21 1.98 -5.34 4.12
CA LEU A 21 2.46 -4.22 3.31
C LEU A 21 1.98 -2.88 3.88
N ALA A 22 0.73 -2.81 4.32
CA ALA A 22 0.17 -1.64 4.99
C ALA A 22 0.90 -1.32 6.30
N GLU A 23 1.16 -2.32 7.14
CA GLU A 23 1.94 -2.17 8.37
C GLU A 23 3.35 -1.65 8.09
N LYS A 24 4.05 -2.24 7.11
CA LYS A 24 5.39 -1.79 6.69
C LYS A 24 5.42 -0.35 6.17
N LEU A 25 4.35 0.10 5.55
CA LEU A 25 4.22 1.45 5.01
C LEU A 25 3.59 2.43 6.00
N GLY A 26 3.14 1.96 7.18
CA GLY A 26 2.45 2.79 8.17
C GLY A 26 1.11 3.35 7.68
N ILE A 27 0.43 2.66 6.77
CA ILE A 27 -0.86 3.08 6.21
C ILE A 27 -1.94 2.02 6.45
N SER A 28 -3.20 2.32 6.14
CA SER A 28 -4.27 1.33 6.27
C SER A 28 -4.25 0.29 5.14
N ARG A 29 -4.68 -0.94 5.45
CA ARG A 29 -4.92 -2.00 4.45
C ARG A 29 -5.85 -1.54 3.33
N GLN A 30 -6.83 -0.69 3.65
CA GLN A 30 -7.76 -0.15 2.65
C GLN A 30 -7.05 0.78 1.65
N ALA A 31 -6.01 1.52 2.07
CA ALA A 31 -5.20 2.32 1.16
C ALA A 31 -4.47 1.43 0.14
N ILE A 32 -3.83 0.34 0.59
CA ILE A 32 -3.20 -0.65 -0.28
C ILE A 32 -4.22 -1.25 -1.26
N SER A 33 -5.41 -1.61 -0.78
CA SER A 33 -6.46 -2.14 -1.64
C SER A 33 -6.89 -1.15 -2.73
N LYS A 34 -6.97 0.15 -2.41
CA LYS A 34 -7.32 1.20 -3.37
C LYS A 34 -6.19 1.46 -4.38
N TRP A 35 -4.94 1.31 -3.94
CA TRP A 35 -3.77 1.45 -4.82
C TRP A 35 -3.66 0.28 -5.80
N GLU A 36 -3.92 -0.95 -5.34
CA GLU A 36 -3.94 -2.14 -6.20
C GLU A 36 -5.15 -2.19 -7.14
N SER A 37 -6.24 -1.48 -6.84
CA SER A 37 -7.42 -1.38 -7.71
C SER A 37 -7.40 -0.17 -8.65
N GLY A 38 -6.37 0.68 -8.57
CA GLY A 38 -6.26 1.91 -9.37
C GLY A 38 -7.27 3.01 -8.98
N GLN A 39 -8.03 2.81 -7.90
CA GLN A 39 -9.03 3.78 -7.43
C GLN A 39 -8.42 4.97 -6.69
N SER A 40 -7.19 4.84 -6.21
CA SER A 40 -6.47 5.91 -5.53
C SER A 40 -4.97 5.71 -5.73
N TYR A 41 -4.24 6.80 -5.84
CA TYR A 41 -2.77 6.79 -5.83
C TYR A 41 -2.29 7.23 -4.46
N PRO A 42 -1.05 6.90 -4.05
CA PRO A 42 -0.42 7.48 -2.88
C PRO A 42 -0.37 9.01 -3.05
N TYR A 43 -1.41 9.71 -2.62
CA TYR A 43 -1.36 11.16 -2.50
C TYR A 43 -0.51 11.43 -1.28
N SER A 44 0.63 12.09 -1.50
CA SER A 44 1.53 12.53 -0.44
C SER A 44 0.77 13.41 0.53
N ARG A 45 0.28 12.82 1.62
CA ARG A 45 0.03 13.52 2.86
C ARG A 45 0.73 12.74 3.94
N TYR A 46 2.04 13.00 4.05
CA TYR A 46 2.81 12.80 5.27
C TYR A 46 2.00 13.38 6.43
N GLY A 47 1.35 12.49 7.18
CA GLY A 47 0.57 12.81 8.36
C GLY A 47 1.03 11.88 9.45
N TYR A 48 2.12 12.26 10.12
CA TYR A 48 2.65 11.68 11.34
C TYR A 48 1.54 11.10 12.23
N ARG A 49 1.43 9.77 12.30
CA ARG A 49 0.84 9.07 13.45
C ARG A 49 1.85 8.04 13.93
N ILE A 50 2.92 8.57 14.50
CA ILE A 50 3.71 7.86 15.49
C ILE A 50 2.81 7.82 16.73
N HIS A 51 2.23 6.66 17.04
CA HIS A 51 1.65 6.40 18.36
C HIS A 51 2.65 5.55 19.13
N TYR A 52 3.34 6.21 20.08
CA TYR A 52 3.84 5.57 21.29
C TYR A 52 2.74 5.61 22.36
#